data_AF-A0A9L0JWU9-F1
#
_entry.id   AF-A0A9L0JWU9-F1
#
_cell.length_a   1.000
_cell.length_b   1.000
_cell.length_c   1.000
_cell.angle_alpha   90.00
_cell.angle_beta   90.00
_cell.angle_gamma   90.00
#
_symmetry.space_group_name_H-M   'P 1'
#
loop_
_entity.id
_entity.type
_entity.pdbx_description
1 polymer ?
#
loop_
_entity_poly.entity_id
_entity_poly.type
_entity_poly.pdbx_seq_one_letter_code
_entity_poly.pdbx_strand_id
1 'polypeptide(L)'
;MPVNYENFQDSESENQSPGLRIGLPPLQPFLQTLCSSSRLLLLSLGLNLMLLVGVCVIGSQNSTFQRDLVTLNNSTSQTELQVKSLISQGDSLQKTITPLKAGVGNLRQELQAARSMNDKVFSLEKKLEEEQQTLKADYAEIRLLVQQLAKDLTALTCQAAALKSNGSARACCPLNWLEHEGSCYWFSRSKKPWPEAEKQCQLQNAHLVVINSREEQDFVQEHIGSSFTWMGLSDPDRSLEMGGWDRLQDQLPELESRPAR
;
A
#
# COMPACT_ATOMS: atom_id res chain seq x y z
N MET A 1 -31.40 -85.82 -16.76
CA MET A 1 -31.46 -85.30 -15.38
C MET A 1 -32.92 -85.28 -14.94
N PRO A 2 -33.18 -85.57 -13.66
CA PRO A 2 -34.28 -86.43 -13.18
C PRO A 2 -35.65 -85.69 -13.14
N VAL A 3 -36.77 -86.35 -13.50
CA VAL A 3 -37.69 -87.18 -12.65
C VAL A 3 -38.71 -86.29 -11.91
N ASN A 4 -40.02 -86.54 -11.79
CA ASN A 4 -41.06 -87.45 -12.31
C ASN A 4 -42.38 -86.75 -11.87
N TYR A 5 -43.50 -86.75 -12.62
CA TYR A 5 -44.49 -87.85 -12.76
C TYR A 5 -45.07 -88.28 -11.39
N GLU A 6 -46.39 -88.37 -11.14
CA GLU A 6 -47.47 -89.00 -11.89
C GLU A 6 -48.83 -88.60 -11.23
N ASN A 7 -49.92 -88.37 -11.99
CA ASN A 7 -50.98 -89.32 -12.43
C ASN A 7 -52.17 -89.30 -11.44
N PHE A 8 -53.33 -88.71 -11.78
CA PHE A 8 -54.42 -89.28 -12.58
C PHE A 8 -54.77 -90.72 -12.20
N GLN A 9 -55.95 -90.90 -11.60
CA GLN A 9 -56.84 -91.97 -12.07
C GLN A 9 -58.31 -91.77 -11.64
N ASP A 10 -59.14 -91.67 -12.68
CA ASP A 10 -60.43 -92.34 -12.92
C ASP A 10 -61.44 -92.47 -11.78
N SER A 11 -62.68 -92.04 -12.05
CA SER A 11 -63.67 -92.92 -12.69
C SER A 11 -65.06 -92.28 -12.66
N GLU A 12 -65.75 -92.46 -13.79
CA GLU A 12 -67.18 -92.34 -14.03
C GLU A 12 -68.09 -92.76 -12.86
N SER A 13 -69.26 -92.12 -12.77
CA SER A 13 -70.53 -92.72 -13.22
C SER A 13 -71.74 -92.22 -12.43
N GLU A 14 -72.82 -92.07 -13.19
CA GLU A 14 -74.21 -92.34 -12.84
C GLU A 14 -74.86 -91.73 -11.59
N ASN A 15 -75.82 -90.85 -11.87
CA ASN A 15 -77.25 -91.16 -11.78
C ASN A 15 -77.79 -91.81 -10.48
N GLN A 16 -78.85 -91.16 -9.99
CA GLN A 16 -80.03 -91.77 -9.38
C GLN A 16 -79.96 -92.28 -7.93
N SER A 17 -80.65 -91.51 -7.07
CA SER A 17 -81.54 -91.91 -5.97
C SER A 17 -81.09 -92.99 -4.96
N PRO A 18 -81.43 -92.76 -3.68
CA PRO A 18 -82.61 -93.46 -3.19
C PRO A 18 -83.57 -92.54 -2.43
N GLY A 19 -84.80 -92.48 -2.92
CA GLY A 19 -85.95 -92.36 -2.04
C GLY A 19 -86.32 -93.74 -1.52
N LEU A 20 -86.78 -93.80 -0.26
CA LEU A 20 -87.79 -94.70 0.30
C LEU A 20 -87.79 -94.45 1.81
N ARG A 21 -88.88 -94.22 2.55
CA ARG A 21 -90.34 -94.23 2.37
C ARG A 21 -90.80 -93.58 3.71
N ILE A 22 -91.84 -92.76 3.85
CA ILE A 22 -93.29 -93.05 3.81
C ILE A 22 -93.98 -91.67 3.85
N GLY A 23 -95.05 -91.48 3.07
CA GLY A 23 -95.73 -90.20 2.90
C GLY A 23 -96.72 -89.75 3.99
N LEU A 24 -97.06 -88.45 3.92
CA LEU A 24 -98.39 -87.77 3.96
C LEU A 24 -99.44 -88.14 5.04
N PRO A 25 -100.45 -87.28 5.39
CA PRO A 25 -100.61 -85.80 5.53
C PRO A 25 -101.20 -85.46 6.96
N PRO A 26 -101.91 -84.32 7.25
CA PRO A 26 -102.03 -83.02 6.56
C PRO A 26 -101.81 -81.75 7.41
N LEU A 27 -101.69 -80.64 6.66
CA LEU A 27 -102.18 -79.26 6.88
C LEU A 27 -101.59 -78.33 7.98
N GLN A 28 -100.78 -77.39 7.46
CA GLN A 28 -100.97 -75.92 7.56
C GLN A 28 -100.64 -75.18 8.90
N PRO A 29 -100.35 -73.86 8.85
CA PRO A 29 -99.22 -73.26 8.16
C PRO A 29 -98.53 -72.16 9.02
N PHE A 30 -97.44 -71.61 8.48
CA PHE A 30 -97.04 -70.19 8.57
C PHE A 30 -96.93 -69.54 9.97
N LEU A 31 -95.67 -69.32 10.42
CA LEU A 31 -95.16 -68.03 10.91
C LEU A 31 -93.70 -68.18 11.39
N GLN A 32 -92.72 -68.21 10.48
CA GLN A 32 -91.32 -67.96 10.82
C GLN A 32 -90.60 -67.24 9.69
N THR A 33 -90.68 -65.90 9.65
CA THR A 33 -89.81 -65.08 8.78
C THR A 33 -89.66 -63.62 9.22
N LEU A 34 -89.72 -63.32 10.53
CA LEU A 34 -89.56 -61.94 11.02
C LEU A 34 -88.25 -61.68 11.80
N CYS A 35 -87.39 -62.69 11.99
CA CYS A 35 -86.13 -62.53 12.73
C CYS A 35 -84.88 -62.27 11.86
N SER A 36 -84.93 -62.47 10.54
CA SER A 36 -83.83 -62.11 9.62
C SER A 36 -83.92 -60.65 9.15
N SER A 37 -85.14 -60.12 9.02
CA SER A 37 -85.40 -58.75 8.57
C SER A 37 -84.87 -57.70 9.56
N SER A 38 -85.10 -57.89 10.87
CA SER A 38 -84.60 -56.98 11.91
C SER A 38 -83.06 -56.97 12.03
N ARG A 39 -82.40 -58.12 11.84
CA ARG A 39 -80.93 -58.22 11.81
C ARG A 39 -80.32 -57.56 10.58
N LEU A 40 -80.94 -57.70 9.40
CA LEU A 40 -80.54 -57.01 8.17
C LEU A 40 -80.73 -55.49 8.29
N LEU A 41 -81.81 -55.05 8.95
CA LEU A 41 -82.05 -53.63 9.26
C LEU A 41 -80.95 -53.06 10.16
N LEU A 42 -80.57 -53.75 11.24
CA LEU A 42 -79.47 -53.33 12.13
C LEU A 42 -78.11 -53.27 11.41
N LEU A 43 -77.80 -54.24 10.56
CA LEU A 43 -76.59 -54.24 9.74
C LEU A 43 -76.58 -53.07 8.74
N SER A 44 -77.72 -52.77 8.11
CA SER A 44 -77.86 -51.62 7.21
C SER A 44 -77.70 -50.29 7.95
N LEU A 45 -78.25 -50.17 9.16
CA LEU A 45 -78.10 -49.00 10.04
C LEU A 45 -76.64 -48.80 10.45
N GLY A 46 -75.95 -49.89 10.81
CA GLY A 46 -74.51 -49.86 11.12
C GLY A 46 -73.65 -49.47 9.92
N LEU A 47 -73.94 -50.01 8.74
CA LEU A 47 -73.23 -49.66 7.51
C LEU A 47 -73.45 -48.18 7.14
N ASN A 48 -74.69 -47.70 7.25
CA ASN A 48 -75.02 -46.29 7.03
C ASN A 48 -74.32 -45.38 8.04
N LEU A 49 -74.23 -45.77 9.32
CA LEU A 49 -73.49 -45.02 10.33
C LEU A 49 -71.98 -44.99 10.03
N MET A 50 -71.39 -46.12 9.63
CA MET A 50 -69.99 -46.19 9.20
C MET A 50 -69.72 -45.31 7.98
N LEU A 51 -70.61 -45.30 7.00
CA LEU A 51 -70.52 -44.42 5.83
C LEU A 51 -70.62 -42.95 6.23
N LEU A 52 -71.53 -42.61 7.15
CA LEU A 52 -71.70 -41.25 7.66
C LEU A 52 -70.42 -40.75 8.36
N VAL A 53 -69.83 -41.57 9.22
CA VAL A 53 -68.57 -41.24 9.90
C VAL A 53 -67.44 -41.06 8.88
N GLY A 54 -67.34 -41.95 7.89
CA GLY A 54 -66.38 -41.81 6.79
C GLY A 54 -66.52 -40.50 6.02
N VAL A 55 -67.75 -40.13 5.64
CA VAL A 55 -68.05 -38.86 4.96
C VAL A 55 -67.71 -37.67 5.85
N CYS A 56 -68.02 -37.71 7.14
CA CYS A 56 -67.69 -36.65 8.09
C CYS A 56 -66.18 -36.47 8.25
N VAL A 57 -65.41 -37.57 8.33
CA VAL A 57 -63.95 -37.53 8.42
C VAL A 57 -63.34 -36.98 7.12
N ILE A 58 -63.79 -37.47 5.97
CA ILE A 58 -63.33 -36.97 4.65
C ILE A 58 -63.67 -35.48 4.49
N GLY A 59 -64.86 -35.04 4.90
CA GLY A 59 -65.26 -33.63 4.89
C GLY A 59 -64.41 -32.76 5.81
N SER A 60 -64.13 -33.23 7.04
CA SER A 60 -63.27 -32.54 8.00
C SER A 60 -61.82 -32.42 7.48
N GLN A 61 -61.26 -33.52 6.94
CA GLN A 61 -59.94 -33.55 6.32
C GLN A 61 -59.86 -32.61 5.11
N ASN A 62 -60.87 -32.62 4.23
CA ASN A 62 -60.95 -31.73 3.08
C ASN A 62 -61.01 -30.24 3.50
N SER A 63 -61.77 -29.91 4.55
CA SER A 63 -61.82 -28.55 5.10
C SER A 63 -60.50 -28.08 5.71
N THR A 64 -59.73 -29.03 6.28
CA THR A 64 -58.42 -28.76 6.88
C THR A 64 -57.37 -28.56 5.81
N PHE A 65 -57.34 -29.43 4.81
CA PHE A 65 -56.47 -29.29 3.65
C PHE A 65 -56.71 -27.98 2.88
N GLN A 66 -57.97 -27.54 2.74
CA GLN A 66 -58.31 -26.24 2.15
C GLN A 66 -57.74 -25.07 2.96
N ARG A 67 -57.85 -25.09 4.30
CA ARG A 67 -57.22 -24.08 5.17
C ARG A 67 -55.70 -24.07 5.02
N ASP A 68 -55.08 -25.23 4.94
CA ASP A 68 -53.63 -25.35 4.79
C ASP A 68 -53.17 -24.85 3.42
N LEU A 69 -53.89 -25.16 2.34
CA LEU A 69 -53.64 -24.62 1.00
C LEU A 69 -53.70 -23.09 0.97
N VAL A 70 -54.72 -22.49 1.60
CA VAL A 70 -54.86 -21.03 1.68
C VAL A 70 -53.71 -20.42 2.47
N THR A 71 -53.35 -21.02 3.61
CA THR A 71 -52.23 -20.57 4.45
C THR A 71 -50.90 -20.66 3.72
N LEU A 72 -50.68 -21.76 3.00
CA LEU A 72 -49.47 -21.98 2.21
C LEU A 72 -49.39 -20.97 1.06
N ASN A 73 -50.48 -20.75 0.32
CA ASN A 73 -50.53 -19.81 -0.80
C ASN A 73 -50.26 -18.36 -0.34
N ASN A 74 -50.81 -17.95 0.81
CA ASN A 74 -50.53 -16.64 1.39
C ASN A 74 -49.05 -16.51 1.79
N SER A 75 -48.47 -17.57 2.38
CA SER A 75 -47.05 -17.61 2.72
C SER A 75 -46.16 -17.54 1.46
N THR A 76 -46.50 -18.28 0.40
CA THR A 76 -45.81 -18.24 -0.89
C THR A 76 -45.85 -16.83 -1.48
N SER A 77 -47.01 -16.18 -1.46
CA SER A 77 -47.17 -14.81 -1.94
C SER A 77 -46.31 -13.82 -1.14
N GLN A 78 -46.26 -13.96 0.19
CA GLN A 78 -45.40 -13.15 1.05
C GLN A 78 -43.91 -13.34 0.76
N THR A 79 -43.47 -14.60 0.59
CA THR A 79 -42.08 -14.89 0.24
C THR A 79 -41.69 -14.32 -1.13
N GLU A 80 -42.61 -14.33 -2.10
CA GLU A 80 -42.37 -13.74 -3.42
C GLU A 80 -42.13 -12.22 -3.33
N LEU A 81 -42.91 -11.51 -2.51
CA LEU A 81 -42.73 -10.08 -2.28
C LEU A 81 -41.39 -9.77 -1.60
N GLN A 82 -40.99 -10.57 -0.61
CA GLN A 82 -39.69 -10.42 0.04
C GLN A 82 -38.53 -10.67 -0.93
N VAL A 83 -38.63 -11.69 -1.79
CA VAL A 83 -37.62 -11.97 -2.83
C VAL A 83 -37.53 -10.81 -3.81
N LYS A 84 -38.66 -10.26 -4.30
CA LYS A 84 -38.66 -9.08 -5.18
C LYS A 84 -38.01 -7.86 -4.52
N SER A 85 -38.30 -7.63 -3.24
CA SER A 85 -37.67 -6.57 -2.45
C SER A 85 -36.15 -6.76 -2.35
N LEU A 86 -35.69 -7.98 -2.04
CA LEU A 86 -34.26 -8.29 -1.95
C LEU A 86 -33.54 -8.13 -3.29
N ILE A 87 -34.17 -8.54 -4.40
CA ILE A 87 -33.63 -8.33 -5.75
C ILE A 87 -33.45 -6.83 -6.00
N SER A 88 -34.46 -6.01 -5.67
CA SER A 88 -34.37 -4.55 -5.85
C SER A 88 -33.26 -3.90 -5.00
N GLN A 89 -33.03 -4.39 -3.78
CA GLN A 89 -31.90 -3.96 -2.96
C GLN A 89 -30.56 -4.38 -3.56
N GLY A 90 -30.46 -5.61 -4.07
CA GLY A 90 -29.29 -6.11 -4.79
C GLY A 90 -28.94 -5.21 -5.99
N ASP A 91 -29.94 -4.84 -6.78
CA ASP A 91 -29.75 -3.91 -7.92
C ASP A 91 -29.28 -2.53 -7.47
N SER A 92 -29.84 -2.00 -6.38
CA SER A 92 -29.42 -0.72 -5.81
C SER A 92 -27.97 -0.76 -5.31
N LEU A 93 -27.59 -1.83 -4.60
CA LEU A 93 -26.21 -2.03 -4.16
C LEU A 93 -25.27 -2.16 -5.35
N GLN A 94 -25.65 -2.91 -6.39
CA GLN A 94 -24.87 -3.04 -7.61
C GLN A 94 -24.61 -1.70 -8.31
N LYS A 95 -25.60 -0.79 -8.29
CA LYS A 95 -25.43 0.60 -8.79
C LYS A 95 -24.41 1.40 -7.98
N THR A 96 -24.21 1.11 -6.70
CA THR A 96 -23.17 1.75 -5.88
C THR A 96 -21.79 1.09 -6.01
N ILE A 97 -21.74 -0.24 -6.16
CA ILE A 97 -20.50 -1.02 -6.29
C ILE A 97 -19.80 -0.72 -7.61
N THR A 98 -20.57 -0.57 -8.70
CA THR A 98 -20.02 -0.35 -10.05
C THR A 98 -19.14 0.92 -10.14
N PRO A 99 -19.58 2.12 -9.70
CA PRO A 99 -18.74 3.31 -9.72
C PRO A 99 -17.57 3.22 -8.74
N LEU A 100 -17.75 2.61 -7.56
CA LEU A 100 -16.66 2.37 -6.62
C LEU A 100 -15.56 1.51 -7.24
N LYS A 101 -15.93 0.43 -7.94
CA LYS A 101 -14.99 -0.44 -8.67
C LYS A 101 -14.23 0.31 -9.76
N ALA A 102 -14.92 1.18 -10.50
CA ALA A 102 -14.28 2.04 -11.49
C ALA A 102 -13.30 3.03 -10.84
N GLY A 103 -13.69 3.65 -9.72
CA GLY A 103 -12.83 4.56 -8.95
C GLY A 103 -11.56 3.89 -8.43
N VAL A 104 -11.66 2.67 -7.88
CA VAL A 104 -10.49 1.87 -7.46
C VAL A 104 -9.57 1.56 -8.65
N GLY A 105 -10.15 1.29 -9.83
CA GLY A 105 -9.38 1.10 -11.06
C GLY A 105 -8.59 2.35 -11.45
N ASN A 106 -9.23 3.52 -11.42
CA ASN A 106 -8.58 4.79 -11.73
C ASN A 106 -7.45 5.11 -10.74
N LEU A 107 -7.72 4.98 -9.44
CA LEU A 107 -6.72 5.23 -8.40
C LEU A 107 -5.51 4.29 -8.52
N ARG A 108 -5.73 3.04 -8.94
CA ARG A 108 -4.64 2.10 -9.22
C ARG A 108 -3.75 2.59 -10.38
N GLN A 109 -4.35 3.17 -11.42
CA GLN A 109 -3.61 3.71 -12.57
C GLN A 109 -2.82 4.96 -12.20
N GLU A 110 -3.40 5.87 -11.41
CA GLU A 110 -2.70 7.03 -10.85
C GLU A 110 -1.51 6.61 -9.97
N LEU A 111 -1.69 5.60 -9.12
CA LEU A 111 -0.61 5.07 -8.29
C LEU A 111 0.53 4.47 -9.13
N GLN A 112 0.21 3.79 -10.24
CA GLN A 112 1.23 3.28 -11.17
C GLN A 112 1.97 4.41 -11.88
N ALA A 113 1.27 5.46 -12.30
CA ALA A 113 1.90 6.64 -12.88
C ALA A 113 2.82 7.34 -11.86
N ALA A 114 2.38 7.46 -10.61
CA ALA A 114 3.18 8.04 -9.53
C ALA A 114 4.46 7.24 -9.26
N ARG A 115 4.38 5.90 -9.26
CA ARG A 115 5.57 5.03 -9.14
C ARG A 115 6.53 5.21 -10.31
N SER A 116 6.02 5.25 -11.54
CA SER A 116 6.85 5.50 -12.72
C SER A 116 7.53 6.86 -12.67
N MET A 117 6.85 7.90 -12.17
CA MET A 117 7.46 9.20 -11.94
C MET A 117 8.56 9.13 -10.87
N ASN A 118 8.33 8.40 -9.78
CA ASN A 118 9.33 8.22 -8.72
C ASN A 118 10.60 7.53 -9.24
N ASP A 119 10.47 6.51 -10.11
CA ASP A 119 11.60 5.85 -10.75
C ASP A 119 12.40 6.82 -11.65
N LYS A 120 11.69 7.71 -12.36
CA LYS A 120 12.34 8.76 -13.17
C LYS A 120 13.08 9.77 -12.32
N VAL A 121 12.50 10.19 -11.18
CA VAL A 121 13.16 11.12 -10.24
C VAL A 121 14.44 10.49 -9.72
N PHE A 122 14.38 9.24 -9.25
CA PHE A 122 15.58 8.51 -8.80
C PHE A 122 16.66 8.40 -9.89
N SER A 123 16.26 8.13 -11.14
CA SER A 123 17.19 8.12 -12.26
C SER A 123 17.83 9.48 -12.54
N LEU A 124 17.10 10.58 -12.34
CA LEU A 124 17.64 11.93 -12.53
C LEU A 124 18.57 12.33 -11.39
N GLU A 125 18.21 12.00 -10.15
CA GLU A 125 19.05 12.20 -8.97
C GLU A 125 20.40 11.53 -9.15
N LYS A 126 20.41 10.26 -9.57
CA LYS A 126 21.66 9.53 -9.84
C LYS A 126 22.52 10.21 -10.91
N LYS A 127 21.92 10.67 -12.01
CA LYS A 127 22.66 11.39 -13.07
C LYS A 127 23.25 12.71 -12.55
N LEU A 128 22.49 13.44 -11.74
CA LEU A 128 22.95 14.68 -11.14
C LEU A 128 24.12 14.44 -10.18
N GLU A 129 24.07 13.38 -9.38
CA GLU A 129 25.18 12.98 -8.50
C GLU A 129 26.44 12.61 -9.30
N GLU A 130 26.29 11.85 -10.39
CA GLU A 130 27.37 11.52 -11.31
C GLU A 130 28.01 12.79 -11.91
N GLU A 131 27.20 13.72 -12.45
CA GLU A 131 27.67 15.00 -13.00
C GLU A 131 28.32 15.92 -11.95
N GLN A 132 27.79 15.95 -10.73
CA GLN A 132 28.41 16.70 -9.64
C GLN A 132 29.78 16.14 -9.28
N GLN A 133 29.93 14.81 -9.30
CA GLN A 133 31.18 14.16 -8.96
C GLN A 133 32.24 14.38 -10.05
N THR A 134 31.86 14.31 -11.34
CA THR A 134 32.77 14.64 -12.44
C THR A 134 33.19 16.10 -12.38
N LEU A 135 32.24 17.02 -12.18
CA LEU A 135 32.55 18.44 -12.08
C LEU A 135 33.51 18.75 -10.90
N LYS A 136 33.35 18.08 -9.76
CA LYS A 136 34.28 18.21 -8.62
C LYS A 136 35.69 17.73 -8.96
N ALA A 137 35.80 16.61 -9.67
CA ALA A 137 37.08 16.06 -10.11
C ALA A 137 37.76 17.00 -11.12
N ASP A 138 37.02 17.42 -12.15
CA ASP A 138 37.50 18.35 -13.16
C ASP A 138 37.94 19.68 -12.53
N TYR A 139 37.17 20.20 -11.57
CA TYR A 139 37.56 21.41 -10.83
C TYR A 139 38.85 21.22 -10.04
N ALA A 140 39.05 20.06 -9.39
CA ALA A 140 40.28 19.76 -8.67
C ALA A 140 41.49 19.68 -9.62
N GLU A 141 41.31 19.09 -10.80
CA GLU A 141 42.34 19.02 -11.83
C GLU A 141 42.69 20.40 -12.40
N ILE A 142 41.68 21.18 -12.81
CA ILE A 142 41.86 22.56 -13.28
C ILE A 142 42.56 23.41 -12.22
N ARG A 143 42.20 23.24 -10.95
CA ARG A 143 42.86 23.97 -9.85
C ARG A 143 44.36 23.67 -9.79
N LEU A 144 44.76 22.40 -9.96
CA LEU A 144 46.17 22.02 -9.98
C LEU A 144 46.89 22.61 -11.20
N LEU A 145 46.25 22.58 -12.37
CA LEU A 145 46.80 23.20 -13.59
C LEU A 145 47.01 24.70 -13.42
N VAL A 146 46.04 25.41 -12.84
CA VAL A 146 46.16 26.85 -12.56
C VAL A 146 47.29 27.13 -11.57
N GLN A 147 47.43 26.32 -10.52
CA GLN A 147 48.53 26.45 -9.55
C GLN A 147 49.89 26.22 -10.21
N GLN A 148 50.00 25.23 -11.11
CA GLN A 148 51.23 24.96 -11.83
C GLN A 148 51.58 26.12 -12.77
N LEU A 149 50.60 26.58 -13.56
CA LEU A 149 50.78 27.73 -14.44
C LEU A 149 51.22 28.97 -13.68
N ALA A 150 50.64 29.23 -12.49
CA ALA A 150 51.03 30.36 -11.65
C ALA A 150 52.50 30.25 -11.18
N LYS A 151 52.98 29.05 -10.84
CA LYS A 151 54.38 28.80 -10.47
C LYS A 151 55.31 29.04 -11.65
N ASP A 152 54.99 28.48 -12.81
CA ASP A 152 55.82 28.61 -14.02
C ASP A 152 55.92 30.06 -14.46
N LEU A 153 54.78 30.77 -14.42
CA LEU A 153 54.72 32.18 -14.78
C LEU A 153 55.47 33.07 -13.77
N THR A 154 55.44 32.73 -12.49
CA THR A 154 56.27 33.38 -11.46
C THR A 154 57.75 33.14 -11.74
N ALA A 155 58.17 31.91 -12.01
CA ALA A 155 59.56 31.58 -12.32
C ALA A 155 60.08 32.35 -13.54
N LEU A 156 59.27 32.47 -14.60
CA LEU A 156 59.62 33.25 -15.79
C LEU A 156 59.73 34.74 -15.46
N THR A 157 58.82 35.27 -14.65
CA THR A 157 58.85 36.67 -14.17
C THR A 157 60.14 36.93 -13.38
N CYS A 158 60.54 36.00 -12.52
CA CYS A 158 61.79 36.09 -11.76
C CYS A 158 63.03 36.11 -12.67
N GLN A 159 63.08 35.23 -13.67
CA GLN A 159 64.18 35.19 -14.62
C GLN A 159 64.29 36.51 -15.38
N ALA A 160 63.16 37.08 -15.82
CA ALA A 160 63.13 38.38 -16.49
C ALA A 160 63.64 39.52 -15.58
N ALA A 161 63.23 39.54 -14.31
CA ALA A 161 63.69 40.54 -13.33
C ALA A 161 65.20 40.42 -13.04
N ALA A 162 65.72 39.19 -12.95
CA ALA A 162 67.15 38.93 -12.76
C ALA A 162 67.98 39.41 -13.95
N LEU A 163 67.53 39.17 -15.18
CA LEU A 163 68.18 39.66 -16.40
C LEU A 163 68.18 41.20 -16.46
N LYS A 164 67.06 41.84 -16.11
CA LYS A 164 66.95 43.31 -16.10
C LYS A 164 67.84 43.97 -15.05
N SER A 165 68.03 43.34 -13.90
CA SER A 165 68.83 43.85 -12.79
C SER A 165 70.30 43.40 -12.81
N ASN A 166 70.74 42.73 -13.90
CA ASN A 166 72.09 42.18 -14.05
C ASN A 166 72.50 41.27 -12.87
N GLY A 167 71.53 40.52 -12.32
CA GLY A 167 71.72 39.62 -11.17
C GLY A 167 71.63 40.27 -9.78
N SER A 168 71.30 41.56 -9.68
CA SER A 168 71.25 42.28 -8.40
C SER A 168 69.89 42.23 -7.66
N ALA A 169 68.83 41.68 -8.27
CA ALA A 169 67.52 41.56 -7.63
C ALA A 169 67.57 40.63 -6.41
N ARG A 170 67.15 41.12 -5.23
CA ARG A 170 67.23 40.41 -3.94
C ARG A 170 66.04 39.50 -3.63
N ALA A 171 64.88 39.76 -4.24
CA ALA A 171 63.69 38.93 -4.08
C ALA A 171 62.85 38.97 -5.36
N CYS A 172 62.13 37.88 -5.63
CA CYS A 172 61.17 37.79 -6.71
C CYS A 172 59.80 37.44 -6.13
N CYS A 173 58.79 38.19 -6.54
CA CYS A 173 57.42 38.00 -6.11
C CYS A 173 56.54 37.42 -7.21
N PRO A 174 55.45 36.72 -6.83
CA PRO A 174 54.46 36.27 -7.79
C PRO A 174 53.87 37.43 -8.59
N LEU A 175 53.25 37.12 -9.73
CA LEU A 175 52.65 38.16 -10.57
C LEU A 175 51.54 38.94 -9.86
N ASN A 176 51.62 40.27 -9.99
CA ASN A 176 50.74 41.24 -9.30
C ASN A 176 50.96 41.30 -7.78
N TRP A 177 52.10 40.83 -7.28
CA TRP A 177 52.58 41.06 -5.93
C TRP A 177 53.68 42.12 -5.94
N LEU A 178 53.78 42.87 -4.85
CA LEU A 178 54.79 43.91 -4.67
C LEU A 178 55.87 43.42 -3.72
N GLU A 179 57.12 43.67 -4.07
CA GLU A 179 58.26 43.35 -3.23
C GLU A 179 58.58 44.53 -2.30
N HIS A 180 58.78 44.23 -1.02
CA HIS A 180 59.26 45.18 -0.03
C HIS A 180 60.09 44.44 1.02
N GLU A 181 61.34 44.87 1.21
CA GLU A 181 62.29 44.31 2.19
C GLU A 181 62.45 42.79 2.15
N GLY A 182 62.40 42.18 0.95
CA GLY A 182 62.53 40.73 0.78
C GLY A 182 61.23 39.95 1.00
N SER A 183 60.12 40.62 1.30
CA SER A 183 58.79 40.05 1.42
C SER A 183 57.89 40.45 0.25
N CYS A 184 56.87 39.63 -0.02
CA CYS A 184 55.93 39.84 -1.12
C CYS A 184 54.53 40.14 -0.59
N TYR A 185 53.91 41.20 -1.10
CA TYR A 185 52.62 41.72 -0.65
C TYR A 185 51.59 41.68 -1.76
N TRP A 186 50.39 41.19 -1.44
CA TRP A 186 49.25 41.18 -2.36
C TRP A 186 48.06 41.91 -1.78
N PHE A 187 47.58 42.89 -2.54
CA PHE A 187 46.46 43.73 -2.15
C PHE A 187 45.19 43.24 -2.87
N SER A 188 44.34 42.55 -2.13
CA SER A 188 43.07 42.02 -2.65
C SER A 188 42.14 43.15 -3.09
N ARG A 189 41.50 42.99 -4.25
CA ARG A 189 40.48 43.94 -4.76
C ARG A 189 39.09 43.68 -4.20
N SER A 190 38.88 42.51 -3.58
CA SER A 190 37.57 42.10 -3.06
C SER A 190 37.51 42.22 -1.54
N LYS A 191 36.46 42.86 -1.03
CA LYS A 191 36.17 42.90 0.41
C LYS A 191 35.51 41.58 0.82
N LYS A 192 36.04 40.93 1.84
CA LYS A 192 35.53 39.69 2.43
C LYS A 192 35.54 39.82 3.96
N PRO A 193 34.73 39.06 4.70
CA PRO A 193 34.94 38.96 6.14
C PRO A 193 36.31 38.35 6.45
N TRP A 194 36.82 38.62 7.65
CA TRP A 194 38.18 38.24 8.05
C TRP A 194 38.51 36.75 7.81
N PRO A 195 37.69 35.76 8.22
CA PRO A 195 38.04 34.35 8.03
C PRO A 195 38.11 33.94 6.56
N GLU A 196 37.24 34.49 5.69
CA GLU A 196 37.32 34.25 4.25
C GLU A 196 38.51 34.95 3.60
N ALA A 197 38.90 36.13 4.12
CA ALA A 197 40.09 36.85 3.65
C ALA A 197 41.37 36.06 3.97
N GLU A 198 41.51 35.54 5.20
CA GLU A 198 42.62 34.67 5.58
C GLU A 198 42.66 33.39 4.75
N LYS A 199 41.51 32.73 4.55
CA LYS A 199 41.41 31.56 3.67
C LYS A 199 41.84 31.89 2.23
N GLN A 200 41.52 33.09 1.73
CA GLN A 200 41.95 33.52 0.39
C GLN A 200 43.46 33.71 0.31
N CYS A 201 44.10 34.29 1.34
CA CYS A 201 45.55 34.38 1.43
C CYS A 201 46.20 32.98 1.47
N GLN A 202 45.64 32.05 2.26
CA GLN A 202 46.14 30.67 2.34
C GLN A 202 46.06 29.93 1.01
N LEU A 203 45.02 30.17 0.22
CA LEU A 203 44.91 29.62 -1.15
C LEU A 203 46.01 30.13 -2.10
N GLN A 204 46.59 31.28 -1.79
CA GLN A 204 47.75 31.84 -2.49
C GLN A 204 49.09 31.49 -1.80
N ASN A 205 49.08 30.56 -0.85
CA ASN A 205 50.24 30.18 -0.04
C ASN A 205 50.86 31.37 0.73
N ALA A 206 49.99 32.22 1.26
CA ALA A 206 50.34 33.39 2.08
C ALA A 206 49.35 33.53 3.26
N HIS A 207 49.54 34.56 4.07
CA HIS A 207 48.67 34.90 5.20
C HIS A 207 48.32 36.39 5.15
N LEU A 208 47.27 36.78 5.88
CA LEU A 208 47.02 38.20 6.12
C LEU A 208 48.26 38.84 6.78
N VAL A 209 48.62 40.05 6.34
CA VAL A 209 49.85 40.72 6.74
C VAL A 209 49.88 40.99 8.25
N VAL A 210 51.00 40.64 8.89
CA VAL A 210 51.31 41.02 10.27
C VAL A 210 52.46 42.02 10.20
N ILE A 211 52.20 43.25 10.62
CA ILE A 211 53.16 44.36 10.53
C ILE A 211 54.21 44.23 11.65
N ASN A 212 55.48 44.20 11.27
CA ASN A 212 56.62 44.00 12.18
C ASN A 212 57.53 45.23 12.32
N SER A 213 57.41 46.21 11.42
CA SER A 213 58.21 47.44 11.46
C SER A 213 57.38 48.68 11.10
N ARG A 214 57.92 49.87 11.39
CA ARG A 214 57.27 51.13 10.99
C ARG A 214 57.36 51.34 9.48
N GLU A 215 58.47 50.92 8.91
CA GLU A 215 58.75 50.98 7.48
C GLU A 215 57.77 50.11 6.69
N GLU A 216 57.47 48.91 7.19
CA GLU A 216 56.44 48.02 6.63
C GLU A 216 55.04 48.62 6.76
N GLN A 217 54.72 49.24 7.90
CA GLN A 217 53.44 49.95 8.09
C GLN A 217 53.25 51.06 7.06
N ASP A 218 54.27 51.88 6.84
CA ASP A 218 54.23 53.01 5.90
C ASP A 218 54.05 52.51 4.46
N PHE A 219 54.78 51.45 4.07
CA PHE A 219 54.63 50.78 2.78
C PHE A 219 53.21 50.24 2.57
N VAL A 220 52.66 49.49 3.52
CA VAL A 220 51.30 48.95 3.42
C VAL A 220 50.27 50.09 3.33
N GLN A 221 50.45 51.14 4.12
CA GLN A 221 49.55 52.30 4.16
C GLN A 221 49.50 53.06 2.84
N GLU A 222 50.64 53.22 2.16
CA GLU A 222 50.73 53.84 0.84
C GLU A 222 49.88 53.09 -0.20
N HIS A 223 49.83 51.76 -0.12
CA HIS A 223 49.19 50.90 -1.11
C HIS A 223 47.71 50.62 -0.85
N ILE A 224 47.25 50.62 0.41
CA ILE A 224 45.83 50.49 0.75
C ILE A 224 45.07 51.82 0.68
N GLY A 225 45.79 52.95 0.74
CA GLY A 225 45.21 54.29 0.80
C GLY A 225 44.20 54.42 1.95
N SER A 226 43.01 54.96 1.67
CA SER A 226 41.94 55.11 2.67
C SER A 226 41.04 53.88 2.83
N SER A 227 41.42 52.72 2.28
CA SER A 227 40.60 51.51 2.34
C SER A 227 40.80 50.74 3.64
N PHE A 228 39.70 50.36 4.28
CA PHE A 228 39.74 49.39 5.38
C PHE A 228 40.12 48.01 4.82
N THR A 229 41.29 47.51 5.22
CA THR A 229 41.88 46.24 4.78
C THR A 229 42.15 45.37 5.99
N TRP A 230 41.82 44.08 5.91
CA TRP A 230 42.12 43.13 6.97
C TRP A 230 43.63 42.88 7.09
N MET A 231 44.10 42.76 8.33
CA MET A 231 45.45 42.37 8.69
C MET A 231 45.40 41.08 9.52
N GLY A 232 46.53 40.41 9.67
CA GLY A 232 46.70 39.13 10.37
C GLY A 232 46.60 39.22 11.89
N LEU A 233 45.79 40.15 12.40
CA LEU A 233 45.46 40.29 13.81
C LEU A 233 44.14 39.55 14.07
N SER A 234 44.20 38.40 14.73
CA SER A 234 43.02 37.71 15.25
C SER A 234 43.11 37.59 16.76
N ASP A 235 41.98 37.84 17.42
CA ASP A 235 41.77 37.51 18.83
C ASP A 235 41.18 36.10 18.88
N PRO A 236 41.96 35.05 19.19
CA PRO A 236 41.47 33.68 19.19
C PRO A 236 40.30 33.49 20.17
N ASP A 237 40.20 34.31 21.22
CA ASP A 237 39.19 34.20 22.27
C ASP A 237 37.79 34.71 21.83
N ARG A 238 37.73 35.55 20.79
CA ARG A 238 36.46 36.05 20.23
C ARG A 238 35.91 35.26 19.03
N SER A 239 36.66 34.27 18.55
CA SER A 239 36.29 33.48 17.36
C SER A 239 35.16 32.47 17.59
N LEU A 240 34.71 32.29 18.84
CA LEU A 240 33.67 31.33 19.22
C LEU A 240 32.22 31.88 19.19
N GLU A 241 32.01 33.18 19.02
CA GLU A 241 30.65 33.76 19.14
C GLU A 241 29.89 33.96 17.82
N MET A 242 30.46 33.68 16.65
CA MET A 242 29.78 33.89 15.35
C MET A 242 29.58 32.61 14.51
N GLY A 243 29.51 31.44 15.14
CA GLY A 243 29.18 30.16 14.47
C GLY A 243 27.94 29.43 15.02
N GLY A 244 27.16 30.07 15.89
CA GLY A 244 26.19 29.42 16.79
C GLY A 244 24.75 29.28 16.31
N TRP A 245 24.46 29.14 15.01
CA TRP A 245 23.07 28.90 14.55
C TRP A 245 22.82 27.60 13.78
N ASP A 246 23.86 26.85 13.38
CA ASP A 246 23.70 25.63 12.56
C ASP A 246 23.83 24.29 13.35
N ARG A 247 23.81 24.30 14.69
CA ARG A 247 23.96 23.08 15.51
C ARG A 247 22.83 22.78 16.50
N LEU A 248 21.63 23.28 16.26
CA LEU A 248 20.48 23.01 17.16
C LEU A 248 19.32 22.25 16.51
N GLN A 249 19.54 21.48 15.44
CA GLN A 249 18.48 20.64 14.87
C GLN A 249 18.65 19.13 14.98
N ASP A 250 19.82 18.60 15.35
CA ASP A 250 20.02 17.15 15.19
C ASP A 250 20.31 16.30 16.42
N GLN A 251 20.46 16.84 17.64
CA GLN A 251 20.83 15.96 18.77
C GLN A 251 20.20 16.33 20.11
N LEU A 252 19.09 15.67 20.42
CA LEU A 252 18.73 15.19 21.77
C LEU A 252 17.95 13.85 21.60
N PRO A 253 18.03 12.89 22.53
CA PRO A 253 18.82 12.80 23.76
C PRO A 253 19.62 11.48 23.87
N GLU A 254 20.19 11.25 25.06
CA GLU A 254 20.71 9.97 25.58
C GLU A 254 22.14 9.57 25.18
N LEU A 255 23.12 9.90 26.03
CA LEU A 255 23.57 8.97 27.08
C LEU A 255 24.80 9.54 27.82
N GLU A 256 24.54 9.84 29.09
CA GLU A 256 25.32 9.38 30.24
C GLU A 256 26.85 9.62 30.28
N SER A 257 27.20 10.51 31.20
CA SER A 257 28.29 10.31 32.18
C SER A 257 29.74 10.24 31.67
N ARG A 258 30.45 11.37 31.78
CA ARG A 258 31.87 11.35 32.18
C ARG A 258 32.11 12.34 33.32
N PRO A 259 32.76 11.93 34.43
CA PRO A 259 33.41 12.87 35.31
C PRO A 259 34.74 13.33 34.72
N ALA A 260 35.11 14.54 35.12
CA ALA A 260 36.25 15.30 34.67
C ALA A 260 37.61 14.59 34.84
N ARG A 261 38.42 14.60 33.77
CA ARG A 261 39.74 15.22 33.81
C ARG A 261 40.24 15.53 32.39
#